data_AF-A0A554KLT4-F1
#
_entry.id   AF-A0A554KLT4-F1
#
_cell.length_a   1.000
_cell.length_b   1.000
_cell.length_c   1.000
_cell.angle_alpha   90.00
_cell.angle_beta   90.00
_cell.angle_gamma   90.00
#
_symmetry.space_group_name_H-M   'P 1'
#
loop_
_entity.id
_entity.type
_entity.pdbx_description
1 polymer ?
#
loop_
_entity_poly.entity_id
_entity_poly.type
_entity_poly.pdbx_seq_one_letter_code
_entity_poly.pdbx_strand_id
1 'polypeptide(L)'
;MLKSEDYLEKLKKRSKESRVYKKHQLFGLEISEVLNDEKHKTLYIKLAKENNPENLLRLAKQVAEKKDVVNKGAYFMKIVTSAKKHENI
;
A
#
# COMPACT_ATOMS: atom_id res chain seq x y z
N MET A 1 -14.43 7.15 7.70
CA MET A 1 -14.85 6.81 6.32
C MET A 1 -14.26 7.86 5.39
N LEU A 2 -13.29 7.52 4.54
CA LEU A 2 -12.87 8.40 3.45
C LEU A 2 -14.01 8.41 2.42
N LYS A 3 -14.63 9.58 2.20
CA LYS A 3 -15.67 9.75 1.19
C LYS A 3 -15.07 9.49 -0.20
N SER A 4 -15.79 8.75 -1.03
CA SER A 4 -15.39 8.31 -2.37
C SER A 4 -14.94 9.45 -3.30
N GLU A 5 -15.47 10.66 -3.10
CA GLU A 5 -15.06 11.87 -3.84
C GLU A 5 -13.62 12.29 -3.54
N ASP A 6 -13.20 12.20 -2.27
CA ASP A 6 -11.86 12.58 -1.82
C ASP A 6 -10.79 11.61 -2.36
N TYR A 7 -11.16 10.35 -2.53
CA TYR A 7 -10.31 9.34 -3.18
C TYR A 7 -10.12 9.63 -4.67
N LEU A 8 -11.20 9.94 -5.40
CA LEU A 8 -11.14 10.28 -6.83
C LEU A 8 -10.34 11.55 -7.09
N GLU A 9 -10.46 12.57 -6.24
CA GLU A 9 -9.65 13.79 -6.36
C GLU A 9 -8.16 13.52 -6.10
N LYS A 10 -7.82 12.73 -5.08
CA LYS A 10 -6.44 12.30 -4.84
C LYS A 10 -5.87 11.53 -6.03
N LEU A 11 -6.66 10.65 -6.67
CA LEU A 11 -6.24 9.95 -7.88
C LEU A 11 -5.96 10.92 -9.03
N LYS A 12 -6.84 11.93 -9.26
CA LYS A 12 -6.62 12.96 -10.29
C LYS A 12 -5.38 13.81 -10.01
N LYS A 13 -5.17 14.23 -8.76
CA LYS A 13 -4.00 15.00 -8.34
C LYS A 13 -2.70 14.20 -8.54
N ARG A 14 -2.70 12.93 -8.13
CA ARG A 14 -1.56 12.02 -8.35
C ARG A 14 -1.29 11.77 -9.83
N SER A 15 -2.29 11.69 -10.68
CA SER A 15 -2.10 11.55 -12.14
C SER A 15 -1.39 12.77 -12.76
N LYS A 16 -1.60 13.97 -12.22
CA LYS A 16 -0.98 15.21 -12.73
C LYS A 16 0.41 15.45 -12.14
N GLU A 17 0.61 15.20 -10.85
CA GLU A 17 1.86 15.50 -10.15
C GLU A 17 2.84 14.32 -10.14
N SER A 18 2.32 13.10 -10.09
CA SER A 18 3.10 11.88 -10.02
C SER A 18 3.20 11.26 -11.41
N ARG A 19 4.41 10.92 -11.83
CA ARG A 19 4.74 10.14 -13.03
C ARG A 19 4.27 8.67 -12.89
N VAL A 20 3.01 8.50 -12.55
CA VAL A 20 2.36 7.22 -12.30
C VAL A 20 1.75 6.76 -13.62
N TYR A 21 2.49 5.93 -14.30
CA TYR A 21 2.14 5.39 -15.62
C TYR A 21 1.52 3.99 -15.52
N LYS A 22 1.60 3.34 -14.36
CA LYS A 22 1.23 1.93 -14.18
C LYS A 22 0.39 1.71 -12.92
N LYS A 23 -0.54 0.75 -13.00
CA LYS A 23 -1.46 0.36 -11.92
C LYS A 23 -0.72 0.06 -10.60
N HIS A 24 0.40 -0.67 -10.66
CA HIS A 24 1.20 -1.00 -9.47
C HIS A 24 1.81 0.22 -8.76
N GLN A 25 2.10 1.31 -9.48
CA GLN A 25 2.59 2.55 -8.86
C GLN A 25 1.49 3.23 -8.05
N LEU A 26 0.24 3.23 -8.54
CA LEU A 26 -0.92 3.73 -7.78
C LEU A 26 -1.11 2.94 -6.49
N PHE A 27 -1.09 1.61 -6.59
CA PHE A 27 -1.24 0.75 -5.42
C PHE A 27 -0.12 0.95 -4.41
N GLY A 28 1.14 1.03 -4.84
CA GLY A 28 2.27 1.27 -3.95
C GLY A 28 2.16 2.61 -3.21
N LEU A 29 1.71 3.67 -3.89
CA LEU A 29 1.44 4.96 -3.26
C LEU A 29 0.29 4.88 -2.26
N GLU A 30 -0.82 4.23 -2.63
CA GLU A 30 -1.97 4.06 -1.73
C GLU A 30 -1.61 3.24 -0.49
N ILE A 31 -0.86 2.15 -0.64
CA ILE A 31 -0.35 1.35 0.50
C ILE A 31 0.48 2.24 1.43
N SER A 32 1.38 3.06 0.88
CA SER A 32 2.25 3.93 1.67
C SER A 32 1.45 4.96 2.49
N GLU A 33 0.40 5.53 1.91
CA GLU A 33 -0.47 6.47 2.62
C GLU A 33 -1.33 5.76 3.68
N VAL A 34 -1.92 4.60 3.36
CA VAL A 34 -2.73 3.81 4.29
C VAL A 34 -1.93 3.41 5.53
N LEU A 35 -0.65 3.08 5.36
CA LEU A 35 0.25 2.71 6.45
C LEU A 35 0.91 3.91 7.14
N ASN A 36 0.65 5.15 6.69
CA ASN A 36 1.34 6.37 7.10
C ASN A 36 2.87 6.25 7.00
N ASP A 37 3.36 5.64 5.92
CA ASP A 37 4.77 5.33 5.68
C ASP A 37 5.21 5.77 4.27
N GLU A 38 4.86 7.01 3.91
CA GLU A 38 5.15 7.60 2.60
C GLU A 38 6.65 7.66 2.26
N LYS A 39 7.52 7.72 3.29
CA LYS A 39 8.98 7.68 3.13
C LYS A 39 9.48 6.40 2.44
N HIS A 40 8.73 5.29 2.54
CA HIS A 40 9.04 4.03 1.89
C HIS A 40 8.15 3.73 0.67
N LYS A 41 7.50 4.74 0.07
CA LYS A 41 6.64 4.55 -1.13
C LYS A 41 7.28 3.72 -2.24
N THR A 42 8.58 3.89 -2.52
CA THR A 42 9.29 3.14 -3.56
C THR A 42 9.34 1.64 -3.26
N LEU A 43 9.48 1.27 -1.97
CA LEU A 43 9.43 -0.13 -1.52
C LEU A 43 8.05 -0.73 -1.80
N TYR A 44 6.98 -0.02 -1.45
CA TYR A 44 5.60 -0.49 -1.67
C TYR A 44 5.24 -0.57 -3.16
N ILE A 45 5.75 0.36 -3.99
CA ILE A 45 5.62 0.30 -5.45
C ILE A 45 6.31 -0.95 -6.01
N LYS A 46 7.53 -1.25 -5.56
CA LYS A 46 8.25 -2.46 -5.96
C LYS A 46 7.48 -3.72 -5.54
N LEU A 47 6.98 -3.73 -4.30
CA LEU A 47 6.20 -4.85 -3.77
C LEU A 47 4.91 -5.08 -4.58
N ALA A 48 4.19 -4.01 -4.93
CA ALA A 48 2.99 -4.06 -5.77
C ALA A 48 3.28 -4.45 -7.23
N LYS A 49 4.52 -4.26 -7.71
CA LYS A 49 4.96 -4.71 -9.04
C LYS A 49 5.25 -6.21 -9.06
N GLU A 50 5.82 -6.74 -7.98
CA GLU A 50 6.29 -8.14 -7.89
C GLU A 50 5.24 -9.11 -7.34
N ASN A 51 4.13 -8.61 -6.78
CA ASN A 51 3.11 -9.43 -6.12
C ASN A 51 1.73 -8.92 -6.52
N ASN A 52 0.66 -9.60 -6.10
CA ASN A 52 -0.70 -9.13 -6.36
C ASN A 52 -0.98 -7.82 -5.58
N PRO A 53 -1.14 -6.68 -6.27
CA PRO A 53 -1.24 -5.38 -5.61
C PRO A 53 -2.57 -5.15 -4.89
N GLU A 54 -3.65 -5.83 -5.31
CA GLU A 54 -4.97 -5.75 -4.68
C GLU A 54 -4.96 -6.45 -3.33
N ASN A 55 -4.31 -7.62 -3.25
CA ASN A 55 -4.10 -8.33 -1.99
C ASN A 55 -3.25 -7.52 -1.00
N LEU A 56 -2.17 -6.88 -1.50
CA LEU A 56 -1.33 -6.02 -0.68
C LEU A 56 -2.10 -4.82 -0.13
N LEU A 57 -2.91 -4.16 -0.96
CA LEU A 57 -3.72 -3.03 -0.53
C LEU A 57 -4.78 -3.45 0.50
N ARG A 58 -5.45 -4.60 0.29
CA ARG A 58 -6.40 -5.17 1.25
C ARG A 58 -5.72 -5.42 2.60
N LEU A 59 -4.54 -6.04 2.58
CA LEU A 59 -3.76 -6.28 3.80
C LEU A 59 -3.33 -4.98 4.48
N ALA A 60 -2.89 -3.98 3.71
CA ALA A 60 -2.52 -2.68 4.26
C ALA A 60 -3.70 -2.00 4.98
N LYS A 61 -4.92 -2.06 4.41
CA LYS A 61 -6.14 -1.55 5.05
C LYS A 61 -6.44 -2.27 6.36
N GLN A 62 -6.30 -3.61 6.40
CA GLN A 62 -6.46 -4.39 7.63
C GLN A 62 -5.42 -4.01 8.70
N VAL A 63 -4.18 -3.74 8.31
CA VAL A 63 -3.14 -3.27 9.24
C VAL A 63 -3.45 -1.85 9.73
N ALA A 64 -3.99 -0.99 8.88
CA ALA A 64 -4.32 0.39 9.26
C ALA A 64 -5.44 0.48 10.31
N GLU A 65 -6.35 -0.48 10.33
CA GLU A 65 -7.45 -0.59 11.29
C GLU A 65 -7.00 -1.09 12.68
N LYS A 66 -5.83 -1.74 12.77
CA LYS A 66 -5.27 -2.20 14.04
C LYS A 66 -4.79 -1.01 14.89
N LYS A 67 -5.46 -0.79 16.02
CA LYS A 67 -5.18 0.33 16.95
C LYS A 67 -3.97 0.07 17.85
N ASP A 68 -3.63 -1.20 18.07
CA ASP A 68 -2.51 -1.71 18.86
C ASP A 68 -1.17 -1.62 18.13
N VAL A 69 -1.18 -1.39 16.82
CA VAL A 69 0.02 -1.34 16.00
C VAL A 69 0.52 0.10 15.86
N VAL A 70 1.59 0.41 16.57
CA VAL A 70 2.26 1.74 16.52
C VAL A 70 2.95 1.96 15.17
N ASN A 71 3.72 0.98 14.68
CA ASN A 71 4.41 1.06 13.39
C ASN A 71 3.75 0.14 12.35
N LYS A 72 2.79 0.71 11.63
CA LYS A 72 1.99 0.01 10.62
C LYS A 72 2.82 -0.48 9.44
N GLY A 73 3.77 0.32 8.95
CA GLY A 73 4.66 -0.07 7.86
C GLY A 73 5.51 -1.30 8.21
N ALA A 74 6.18 -1.29 9.37
CA ALA A 74 6.99 -2.41 9.83
C ALA A 74 6.15 -3.68 10.08
N TYR A 75 4.97 -3.53 10.69
CA TYR A 75 4.08 -4.66 10.93
C TYR A 75 3.54 -5.27 9.64
N PHE A 76 3.14 -4.43 8.68
CA PHE A 76 2.75 -4.87 7.34
C PHE A 76 3.87 -5.66 6.66
N MET A 77 5.10 -5.13 6.67
CA MET A 77 6.25 -5.81 6.06
C MET A 77 6.55 -7.16 6.73
N LYS A 78 6.37 -7.26 8.05
CA LYS A 78 6.49 -8.54 8.78
C LYS A 78 5.47 -9.56 8.27
N ILE A 79 4.19 -9.17 8.14
CA ILE A 79 3.14 -10.09 7.65
C ILE A 79 3.42 -10.53 6.21
N VAL A 80 3.75 -9.60 5.32
CA VAL A 80 4.06 -9.92 3.92
C VAL A 80 5.24 -10.88 3.82
N THR A 81 6.30 -10.65 4.59
CA THR A 81 7.49 -11.51 4.59
C THR A 81 7.17 -12.89 5.16
N SER A 82 6.36 -12.98 6.21
CA SER A 82 5.88 -14.25 6.75
C SER A 82 5.02 -15.02 5.74
N ALA A 83 4.09 -14.35 5.04
CA ALA A 83 3.26 -14.97 4.02
C ALA A 83 4.09 -15.58 2.88
N LYS A 84 5.10 -14.86 2.38
CA LYS A 84 6.04 -15.37 1.37
C LYS A 84 6.81 -16.61 1.83
N LYS A 85 7.13 -16.72 3.12
CA LYS A 85 7.83 -17.87 3.67
C LYS A 85 6.97 -19.15 3.65
N HIS A 86 5.65 -19.00 3.72
CA HIS A 86 4.69 -20.11 3.73
C HIS A 86 4.24 -20.56 2.33
N GLU A 87 4.53 -19.80 1.27
CA GLU A 87 4.27 -20.19 -0.13
C GLU A 87 5.43 -21.00 -0.77
N ASN A 88 6.36 -21.56 0.03
CA ASN A 88 7.35 -22.51 -0.48
C ASN A 88 6.74 -23.92 -0.64
N ILE A 89 6.05 -24.16 -1.76
CA ILE A 89 6.13 -25.41 -2.55
C ILE A 89 6.17 -25.01 -4.03
#